data_AF-A0A945YZR3-F1
#
_entry.id   AF-A0A945YZR3-F1
#
_cell.length_a   1.000
_cell.length_b   1.000
_cell.length_c   1.000
_cell.angle_alpha   90.00
_cell.angle_beta   90.00
_cell.angle_gamma   90.00
#
_symmetry.space_group_name_H-M   'P 1'
#
loop_
_entity.id
_entity.type
_entity.pdbx_description
1 polymer ?
#
loop_
_entity_poly.entity_id
_entity_poly.type
_entity_poly.pdbx_seq_one_letter_code
_entity_poly.pdbx_strand_id
1 'polypeptide(L)'
;MAKLINKKIYKKSQGKCKICGETDYNTLDVHRFVIPGKDGGRYTKGNSMTCCASCHRKIHAGNIQILSWHTSTKRKVLHIIRENGKEDFV
;
A
#
# COMPACT_ATOMS: atom_id res chain seq x y z
N MET A 1 -15.30 4.22 14.66
CA MET A 1 -15.35 2.99 13.83
C MET A 1 -14.67 3.24 12.49
N ALA A 2 -13.69 2.44 12.08
CA ALA A 2 -13.01 2.65 10.80
C ALA A 2 -13.88 2.20 9.61
N LYS A 3 -14.16 3.12 8.68
CA LYS A 3 -15.01 2.87 7.50
C LYS A 3 -14.27 1.98 6.50
N LEU A 4 -14.94 0.94 6.00
CA LEU A 4 -14.40 0.08 4.94
C LEU A 4 -14.22 0.88 3.65
N ILE A 5 -13.10 0.66 2.96
CA ILE A 5 -12.85 1.29 1.66
C ILE A 5 -13.51 0.49 0.54
N ASN A 6 -14.14 1.21 -0.40
CA ASN A 6 -14.51 0.62 -1.68
C ASN A 6 -13.24 0.52 -2.55
N LYS A 7 -12.82 -0.72 -2.84
CA LYS A 7 -11.56 -1.01 -3.55
C LYS A 7 -11.49 -0.35 -4.92
N LYS A 8 -12.58 -0.37 -5.69
CA LYS A 8 -12.63 0.23 -7.05
C LYS A 8 -12.43 1.74 -7.00
N ILE A 9 -13.15 2.42 -6.11
CA ILE A 9 -13.04 3.88 -5.94
C ILE A 9 -11.66 4.26 -5.40
N TYR A 10 -11.14 3.51 -4.43
CA TYR A 10 -9.84 3.77 -3.83
C TYR A 10 -8.71 3.65 -4.86
N LYS A 11 -8.71 2.56 -5.64
CA LYS A 11 -7.77 2.34 -6.76
C LYS A 11 -7.85 3.46 -7.79
N LYS A 12 -9.05 3.85 -8.21
CA LYS A 12 -9.27 4.94 -9.17
C LYS A 12 -8.80 6.30 -8.64
N SER A 13 -9.01 6.57 -7.35
CA SER A 13 -8.57 7.80 -6.70
C SER A 13 -7.04 7.91 -6.57
N GLN A 14 -6.34 6.79 -6.40
CA GLN A 14 -4.87 6.80 -6.34
C GLN A 14 -4.25 6.85 -7.73
N GLY A 15 -4.83 6.13 -8.70
CA GLY A 15 -4.42 6.16 -10.11
C GLY A 15 -3.02 5.61 -10.41
N LYS A 16 -2.24 5.26 -9.37
CA LYS A 16 -0.89 4.72 -9.49
C LYS A 16 -0.49 3.86 -8.31
N CYS A 17 0.48 3.00 -8.52
CA CYS A 17 1.17 2.25 -7.48
C CYS A 17 1.90 3.22 -6.56
N LYS A 18 1.72 3.06 -5.25
CA LYS A 18 2.42 3.90 -4.26
C LYS A 18 3.92 3.62 -4.17
N ILE A 19 4.37 2.44 -4.57
CA ILE A 19 5.76 2.00 -4.39
C ILE A 19 6.62 2.35 -5.61
N CYS A 20 6.17 1.97 -6.81
CA CYS A 20 6.96 2.16 -8.05
C CYS A 20 6.40 3.22 -8.99
N GLY A 21 5.19 3.75 -8.73
CA GLY A 21 4.56 4.74 -9.59
C GLY A 21 3.85 4.21 -10.84
N GLU A 22 3.82 2.89 -11.06
CA GLU A 22 3.07 2.23 -12.15
C GLU A 22 1.63 2.77 -12.26
N THR A 23 1.17 3.07 -13.47
CA THR A 23 -0.14 3.71 -13.73
C THR A 23 -1.11 2.80 -14.47
N ASP A 24 -0.69 1.64 -14.99
CA ASP A 24 -1.59 0.71 -15.65
C ASP A 24 -2.66 0.21 -14.67
N TYR A 25 -3.87 0.74 -14.83
CA TYR A 25 -5.02 0.42 -14.00
C TYR A 25 -5.29 -1.08 -13.94
N ASN A 26 -5.01 -1.85 -15.00
CA ASN A 26 -5.29 -3.29 -15.00
C ASN A 26 -4.36 -4.07 -14.06
N THR A 27 -3.16 -3.57 -13.82
CA THR A 27 -2.17 -4.21 -12.92
C THR A 27 -2.27 -3.74 -11.48
N LEU A 28 -3.01 -2.65 -11.22
CA LEU A 28 -3.15 -2.07 -9.89
C LEU A 28 -4.14 -2.85 -9.02
N ASP A 29 -3.79 -3.08 -7.77
CA ASP A 29 -4.59 -3.75 -6.76
C ASP A 29 -4.55 -3.02 -5.43
N VAL A 30 -5.55 -3.29 -4.59
CA VAL A 30 -5.61 -2.73 -3.23
C VAL A 30 -5.10 -3.77 -2.24
N HIS A 31 -3.94 -3.49 -1.65
CA HIS A 31 -3.28 -4.35 -0.69
C HIS A 31 -3.45 -3.82 0.74
N ARG A 32 -3.47 -4.74 1.71
CA ARG A 32 -3.59 -4.48 3.16
C ARG A 32 -2.30 -4.91 3.85
N PHE A 33 -1.73 -4.07 4.72
CA PHE A 33 -0.33 -4.23 5.10
C PHE A 33 0.00 -4.13 6.60
N VAL A 34 -0.74 -3.36 7.40
CA VAL A 34 -0.45 -3.16 8.85
C VAL A 34 -0.99 -4.33 9.68
N ILE A 35 -2.23 -4.74 9.40
CA ILE A 35 -2.87 -5.87 10.07
C ILE A 35 -3.34 -6.83 8.98
N PRO A 36 -2.78 -8.05 8.92
CA PRO A 36 -3.26 -9.08 8.02
C PRO A 36 -4.74 -9.40 8.28
N GLY A 37 -5.44 -9.89 7.25
CA GLY A 37 -6.85 -10.25 7.40
C GLY A 37 -7.10 -11.33 8.48
N LYS A 38 -6.10 -12.18 8.75
CA LYS A 38 -6.16 -13.23 9.80
C LYS A 38 -6.22 -12.65 11.22
N ASP A 39 -5.69 -11.44 11.42
CA ASP A 39 -5.61 -10.76 12.72
C ASP A 39 -6.69 -9.66 12.87
N GLY A 40 -7.77 -9.74 12.08
CA GLY A 40 -8.87 -8.76 12.11
C GLY A 40 -8.62 -7.49 11.27
N GLY A 41 -7.57 -7.49 10.44
CA GLY A 41 -7.21 -6.37 9.58
C GLY A 41 -8.26 -6.02 8.53
N ARG A 42 -8.94 -4.89 8.74
CA ARG A 42 -9.95 -4.37 7.81
C ARG A 42 -9.32 -3.54 6.69
N TYR A 43 -9.96 -3.55 5.51
CA TYR A 43 -9.64 -2.64 4.42
C TYR A 43 -10.07 -1.22 4.80
N THR A 44 -9.17 -0.46 5.41
CA THR A 44 -9.38 0.92 5.83
C THR A 44 -8.34 1.80 5.16
N LYS A 45 -8.57 3.12 5.05
CA LYS A 45 -7.57 4.03 4.45
C LYS A 45 -6.20 3.99 5.16
N GLY A 46 -6.16 3.62 6.45
CA GLY A 46 -4.92 3.50 7.23
C GLY A 46 -4.27 2.11 7.18
N ASN A 47 -4.96 1.09 6.69
CA ASN A 47 -4.46 -0.28 6.57
C ASN A 47 -4.54 -0.79 5.11
N SER A 48 -4.59 0.13 4.15
CA SER A 48 -4.69 -0.25 2.74
C SER A 48 -3.96 0.76 1.87
N MET A 49 -3.41 0.27 0.76
CA MET A 49 -2.71 1.06 -0.24
C MET A 49 -2.90 0.45 -1.63
N THR A 50 -2.68 1.24 -2.67
CA THR A 50 -2.75 0.76 -4.07
C THR A 50 -1.35 0.40 -4.55
N CYS A 51 -1.17 -0.82 -5.05
CA CYS A 51 0.10 -1.29 -5.61
C CYS A 51 -0.11 -2.11 -6.89
N CYS A 52 0.86 -2.12 -7.80
CA CYS A 52 0.81 -3.01 -8.95
C CYS A 52 1.05 -4.48 -8.53
N ALA A 53 0.69 -5.42 -9.41
CA ALA A 53 0.87 -6.85 -9.19
C ALA A 53 2.32 -7.24 -8.86
N SER A 54 3.31 -6.58 -9.45
CA SER A 54 4.74 -6.82 -9.17
C SER A 54 5.10 -6.42 -7.72
N CYS A 55 4.79 -5.18 -7.31
CA CYS A 55 5.01 -4.75 -5.93
C CYS A 55 4.20 -5.59 -4.94
N HIS A 56 2.98 -5.98 -5.30
CA HIS A 56 2.16 -6.86 -4.48
C HIS A 56 2.85 -8.20 -4.20
N ARG A 57 3.42 -8.84 -5.23
CA ARG A 57 4.18 -10.08 -5.08
C ARG A 57 5.45 -9.90 -4.26
N LYS A 58 6.18 -8.80 -4.44
CA LYS A 58 7.38 -8.49 -3.63
C LYS A 58 7.07 -8.33 -2.14
N ILE A 59 5.90 -7.77 -1.81
CA ILE A 59 5.45 -7.67 -0.41
C ILE A 59 5.17 -9.07 0.16
N HIS A 60 4.44 -9.92 -0.57
CA HIS A 60 4.19 -11.30 -0.13
C HIS A 60 5.46 -12.14 -0.01
N ALA A 61 6.47 -11.86 -0.84
CA ALA A 61 7.78 -12.53 -0.77
C ALA A 61 8.68 -12.03 0.36
N GLY A 62 8.34 -10.90 1.01
CA GLY A 62 9.17 -10.27 2.04
C GLY A 62 10.25 -9.30 1.50
N ASN A 63 10.39 -9.15 0.18
CA ASN A 63 11.35 -8.23 -0.44
C ASN A 63 10.96 -6.75 -0.22
N ILE A 64 9.70 -6.47 0.11
CA ILE A 64 9.24 -5.13 0.48
C ILE A 64 8.42 -5.24 1.75
N GLN A 65 8.89 -4.65 2.83
CA GLN A 65 8.16 -4.57 4.08
C GLN A 65 7.52 -3.20 4.23
N ILE A 66 6.23 -3.16 4.54
CA ILE A 66 5.51 -1.91 4.73
C ILE A 66 5.32 -1.71 6.22
N LEU A 67 5.79 -0.57 6.74
CA LEU A 67 5.76 -0.29 8.17
C LEU A 67 4.48 0.46 8.55
N SER A 68 4.32 1.69 8.03
CA SER A 68 3.21 2.55 8.42
C SER A 68 3.00 3.70 7.43
N TRP A 69 1.83 4.34 7.53
CA TRP A 69 1.62 5.65 6.92
C TRP A 69 2.28 6.72 7.78
N HIS A 70 3.14 7.53 7.17
CA HIS A 70 3.77 8.68 7.79
C HIS A 70 3.14 9.98 7.26
N THR A 71 2.93 10.97 8.13
CA THR A 71 2.42 12.27 7.72
C THR A 71 3.61 13.21 7.53
N SER A 72 3.91 13.57 6.29
CA SER A 72 4.86 14.63 5.97
C SER A 72 4.14 15.98 5.92
N THR A 73 4.88 17.08 5.98
CA THR A 73 4.35 18.47 5.97
C THR A 73 3.43 18.77 4.78
N LYS A 74 3.61 18.08 3.64
CA LYS A 74 2.82 18.31 2.42
C LYS A 74 1.85 17.20 2.05
N ARG A 75 2.12 15.94 2.46
CA ARG A 75 1.32 14.77 2.07
C ARG A 75 1.56 13.58 3.00
N LYS A 76 0.62 12.64 3.00
CA LYS A 76 0.86 11.31 3.58
C LYS A 76 1.75 10.49 2.65
N VAL A 77 2.82 9.93 3.21
CA VAL A 77 3.78 9.05 2.53
C VAL A 77 3.76 7.69 3.21
N LEU A 78 4.07 6.64 2.46
CA LEU A 78 4.16 5.28 2.97
C LEU A 78 5.62 5.00 3.33
N HIS A 79 5.87 4.56 4.56
CA HIS A 79 7.20 4.13 4.98
C HIS A 79 7.37 2.64 4.65
N ILE A 80 8.36 2.34 3.80
CA ILE A 80 8.68 0.98 3.36
C ILE A 80 10.16 0.66 3.56
N ILE A 81 10.47 -0.61 3.78
CA ILE A 81 11.82 -1.16 3.73
C ILE A 81 11.91 -2.01 2.45
N ARG A 82 12.91 -1.73 1.61
CA ARG A 82 13.19 -2.51 0.39
C ARG A 82 14.14 -3.67 0.70
N GLU A 83 14.27 -4.59 -0.25
CA GLU A 83 15.09 -5.82 -0.17
C GLU A 83 16.52 -5.58 0.33
N ASN A 84 17.11 -4.43 -0.01
CA ASN A 84 18.48 -4.08 0.39
C ASN A 84 18.57 -3.52 1.83
N GLY A 85 17.52 -3.65 2.64
CA GLY A 85 17.40 -3.02 3.96
C GLY A 85 17.24 -1.50 3.94
N LYS A 86 17.08 -0.91 2.75
CA LYS A 86 16.96 0.55 2.58
C LYS A 86 15.55 1.01 2.92
N GLU A 87 15.45 1.94 3.86
CA GLU A 87 14.23 2.67 4.20
C GLU A 87 13.89 3.71 3.12
N ASP A 88 12.61 3.80 2.77
CA ASP A 88 12.11 4.68 1.72
C ASP A 88 10.73 5.25 2.09
N PHE A 89 10.45 6.49 1.66
CA PHE A 89 9.21 7.21 1.96
C PHE A 89 8.52 7.64 0.66
N VAL A 90 7.42 6.95 0.30
CA VAL A 90 6.77 7.07 -1.02
C VAL A 90 5.37 7.71 -1.02
#